data_AF-A0AAJ1JY38-F1
#
_entry.id   AF-A0AAJ1JY38-F1
#
_cell.length_a   1.000
_cell.length_b   1.000
_cell.length_c   1.000
_cell.angle_alpha   90.00
_cell.angle_beta   90.00
_cell.angle_gamma   90.00
#
_symmetry.space_group_name_H-M   'P 1'
#
loop_
_entity.id
_entity.type
_entity.pdbx_description
1 polymer ?
#
loop_
_entity_poly.entity_id
_entity_poly.type
_entity_poly.pdbx_seq_one_letter_code
_entity_poly.pdbx_strand_id
1 'polypeptide(L)'
;MGQPMIDIAFDILSNKKESMVFIELWNNVSEEKGLTETQKEDKIAQFYTDLSLDGRFVNMQDNKWDLKSRHRLEEVKKVSAEELIDDEEDEVDED
;
A
#
# COMPACT_ATOMS: atom_id res chain seq x y z
N MET A 1 4.98 -20.84 11.97
CA MET A 1 4.47 -19.99 10.88
C MET A 1 5.57 -19.02 10.51
N GLY A 2 5.90 -18.87 9.22
CA GLY A 2 6.91 -17.90 8.79
C GLY A 2 6.36 -16.48 8.78
N GLN A 3 7.23 -15.47 8.85
CA GLN A 3 6.86 -14.05 8.81
C GLN A 3 5.98 -13.73 7.57
N PRO A 4 4.89 -12.96 7.72
CA PRO A 4 4.08 -12.47 6.60
C PRO A 4 4.87 -11.58 5.63
N MET A 5 4.48 -11.54 4.36
CA MET A 5 5.15 -10.71 3.34
C MET A 5 5.05 -9.20 3.66
N ILE A 6 3.95 -8.78 4.28
CA ILE A 6 3.74 -7.39 4.69
C ILE A 6 4.64 -6.99 5.86
N ASP A 7 4.93 -7.89 6.80
CA ASP A 7 5.86 -7.57 7.88
C ASP A 7 7.30 -7.50 7.37
N ILE A 8 7.68 -8.36 6.42
CA ILE A 8 8.95 -8.25 5.69
C ILE A 8 9.05 -6.89 4.96
N ALA A 9 7.99 -6.48 4.26
CA ALA A 9 7.96 -5.17 3.59
C ALA A 9 8.13 -4.01 4.57
N PHE A 10 7.51 -4.11 5.75
CA PHE A 10 7.65 -3.14 6.83
C PHE A 10 9.10 -3.06 7.33
N ASP A 11 9.75 -4.20 7.56
CA ASP A 11 11.14 -4.26 8.01
C ASP A 11 12.10 -3.67 6.96
N ILE A 12 11.91 -4.02 5.68
CA ILE A 12 12.71 -3.51 4.56
C ILE A 12 12.60 -1.98 4.48
N LEU A 13 11.38 -1.45 4.46
CA LEU A 13 11.18 0.00 4.45
C LEU A 13 11.76 0.66 5.70
N SER A 14 11.54 0.07 6.89
CA SER A 14 12.07 0.56 8.17
C SER A 14 13.59 0.70 8.18
N ASN A 15 14.29 -0.30 7.65
CA ASN A 15 15.76 -0.32 7.60
C ASN A 15 16.34 0.67 6.58
N LYS A 16 15.73 0.78 5.40
CA LYS A 16 16.26 1.64 4.32
C LYS A 16 16.07 3.14 4.56
N LYS A 17 15.09 3.54 5.39
CA LYS A 17 14.76 4.95 5.68
C LYS A 17 14.40 5.80 4.45
N GLU A 18 14.08 5.17 3.32
CA GLU A 18 13.60 5.82 2.09
C GLU A 18 12.34 5.12 1.56
N SER A 19 11.62 5.80 0.67
CA SER A 19 10.52 5.22 -0.11
C SER A 19 11.07 4.37 -1.26
N MET A 20 10.34 3.32 -1.63
CA MET A 20 10.75 2.38 -2.68
C MET A 20 9.65 2.15 -3.70
N VAL A 21 10.03 1.98 -4.97
CA VAL A 21 9.07 1.59 -6.02
C VAL A 21 8.53 0.20 -5.70
N PHE A 22 7.23 -0.02 -5.94
CA PHE A 22 6.55 -1.28 -5.65
C PHE A 22 7.30 -2.53 -6.15
N ILE A 23 7.79 -2.50 -7.39
CA ILE A 23 8.49 -3.65 -7.99
C ILE A 23 9.80 -3.96 -7.25
N GLU A 24 10.55 -2.93 -6.84
CA GLU A 24 11.76 -3.12 -6.04
C GLU A 24 11.44 -3.68 -4.67
N LEU A 25 10.42 -3.14 -4.00
CA LEU A 25 9.95 -3.63 -2.71
C LEU A 25 9.50 -5.10 -2.82
N TRP A 26 8.73 -5.45 -3.85
CA TRP A 26 8.28 -6.80 -4.12
C TRP A 26 9.44 -7.78 -4.34
N ASN A 27 10.45 -7.37 -5.11
CA ASN A 27 11.62 -8.20 -5.35
C ASN A 27 12.37 -8.50 -4.05
N ASN A 28 12.64 -7.47 -3.23
CA ASN A 28 13.31 -7.65 -1.94
C ASN A 28 12.51 -8.59 -1.01
N VAL A 29 11.18 -8.38 -0.89
CA VAL A 29 10.30 -9.24 -0.09
C VAL A 29 10.32 -10.68 -0.58
N SER A 30 10.26 -10.88 -1.90
CA SER A 30 10.24 -12.20 -2.52
C SER A 30 11.56 -12.93 -2.36
N GLU A 31 12.69 -12.23 -2.45
CA GLU A 31 14.02 -12.76 -2.21
C GLU A 31 14.20 -13.18 -0.75
N GLU A 32 13.78 -12.34 0.21
CA GLU A 32 13.84 -12.68 1.63
C GLU A 32 12.92 -13.85 1.98
N LYS A 33 11.77 -13.98 1.31
CA LYS A 33 10.90 -15.16 1.43
C LYS A 33 11.45 -16.43 0.76
N GLY A 34 12.43 -16.31 -0.14
CA GLY A 34 12.89 -17.40 -0.98
C GLY A 34 11.83 -17.91 -1.97
N LEU A 35 11.01 -17.02 -2.54
CA LEU A 35 9.99 -17.39 -3.52
C LEU A 35 10.62 -17.76 -4.87
N THR A 36 10.10 -18.81 -5.50
CA THR A 36 10.41 -19.12 -6.90
C THR A 36 9.74 -18.14 -7.86
N GLU A 37 10.20 -18.06 -9.11
CA GLU A 37 9.64 -17.15 -10.12
C GLU A 37 8.14 -17.33 -10.30
N THR A 38 7.66 -18.57 -10.45
CA THR A 38 6.21 -18.87 -10.52
C THR A 38 5.46 -18.37 -9.28
N GLN A 39 6.02 -18.58 -8.08
CA GLN A 39 5.39 -18.08 -6.85
C GLN A 39 5.40 -16.56 -6.78
N LYS A 40 6.38 -15.89 -7.39
CA LYS A 40 6.40 -14.43 -7.48
C LYS A 40 5.24 -13.94 -8.36
N GLU A 41 5.05 -14.57 -9.52
CA GLU A 41 3.96 -14.21 -10.43
C GLU A 41 2.57 -14.44 -9.80
N ASP A 42 2.37 -15.56 -9.10
CA ASP A 42 1.09 -15.85 -8.43
C ASP A 42 0.79 -14.92 -7.24
N LYS A 43 1.82 -14.43 -6.54
CA LYS A 43 1.64 -13.71 -5.26
C LYS A 43 1.78 -12.19 -5.36
N ILE A 44 2.28 -11.64 -6.46
CA ILE A 44 2.49 -10.20 -6.61
C ILE A 44 1.19 -9.40 -6.45
N ALA A 45 0.07 -9.89 -7.01
CA ALA A 45 -1.23 -9.23 -6.92
C ALA A 45 -1.78 -9.26 -5.48
N GLN A 46 -1.62 -10.39 -4.78
CA GLN A 46 -2.00 -10.51 -3.37
C GLN A 46 -1.17 -9.55 -2.52
N PHE A 47 0.14 -9.49 -2.75
CA PHE A 47 1.02 -8.59 -2.02
C PHE A 47 0.66 -7.11 -2.23
N TYR A 48 0.33 -6.69 -3.45
CA TYR A 48 -0.17 -5.33 -3.71
C TYR A 48 -1.47 -5.03 -2.94
N THR A 49 -2.38 -6.01 -2.91
CA THR A 49 -3.65 -5.88 -2.19
C THR A 49 -3.40 -5.75 -0.69
N ASP A 50 -2.59 -6.64 -0.11
CA ASP A 50 -2.24 -6.59 1.31
C ASP A 50 -1.55 -5.26 1.67
N LEU A 51 -0.67 -4.75 0.80
CA LEU A 51 0.08 -3.53 1.01
C LEU A 51 -0.82 -2.28 0.97
N SER A 52 -1.82 -2.28 0.08
CA SER A 52 -2.80 -1.18 -0.04
C SER A 52 -3.87 -1.19 1.06
N LEU A 53 -4.16 -2.35 1.64
CA LEU A 53 -5.10 -2.48 2.77
C LEU A 53 -4.42 -2.23 4.13
N ASP A 54 -3.10 -2.43 4.24
CA ASP A 54 -2.37 -2.23 5.49
C ASP A 54 -2.10 -0.74 5.75
N GLY A 55 -2.75 -0.22 6.80
CA GLY A 55 -2.70 1.20 7.16
C GLY A 55 -1.34 1.72 7.66
N ARG A 56 -0.30 0.88 7.75
CA ARG A 56 1.08 1.29 8.05
C ARG A 56 1.80 1.86 6.84
N PHE A 57 1.35 1.53 5.63
CA PHE A 57 1.99 1.96 4.40
C PHE A 57 1.23 3.14 3.77
N VAL A 58 1.95 3.91 2.97
CA VAL A 58 1.37 4.97 2.15
C VAL A 58 1.90 4.85 0.73
N ASN A 59 1.00 4.90 -0.25
CA ASN A 59 1.35 5.02 -1.65
C ASN A 59 1.62 6.49 -1.97
N MET A 60 2.79 6.76 -2.52
CA MET A 60 3.25 8.05 -2.99
C MET A 60 3.19 8.11 -4.52
N GLN A 61 3.60 9.24 -5.11
CA GLN A 61 3.75 9.38 -6.56
C GLN A 61 4.67 8.30 -7.15
N ASP A 62 4.42 7.96 -8.41
CA ASP A 62 5.18 6.94 -9.17
C ASP A 62 5.14 5.53 -8.56
N ASN A 63 4.05 5.18 -7.86
CA ASN A 63 3.88 3.89 -7.20
C ASN A 63 5.03 3.55 -6.23
N LYS A 64 5.55 4.58 -5.57
CA LYS A 64 6.49 4.45 -4.46
C LYS A 64 5.72 4.21 -3.16
N TRP A 65 6.27 3.36 -2.32
CA TRP A 65 5.71 2.99 -1.04
C TRP A 65 6.64 3.43 0.08
N ASP A 66 6.06 4.01 1.12
CA ASP A 66 6.77 4.38 2.35
C ASP A 66 5.92 4.05 3.58
N LEU A 67 6.50 4.24 4.76
CA LEU A 67 5.83 4.07 6.04
C LEU A 67 5.07 5.34 6.42
N LYS A 68 3.77 5.18 6.70
CA LYS A 68 2.91 6.25 7.18
C LYS A 68 3.46 6.96 8.43
N SER A 69 4.22 6.27 9.28
CA SER A 69 4.85 6.86 10.47
C SER A 69 5.90 7.95 10.15
N ARG A 70 6.42 7.99 8.93
CA ARG A 70 7.39 9.01 8.48
C ARG A 70 6.75 10.27 7.95
N HIS A 71 5.50 10.17 7.52
CA HIS A 71 4.75 11.31 7.02
C HIS A 71 4.02 11.95 8.20
N ARG A 72 4.11 13.28 8.30
CA ARG A 72 3.31 14.03 9.29
C ARG A 72 1.84 13.74 9.01
N LEU A 73 1.05 13.60 10.07
CA LEU A 73 -0.38 13.29 10.00
C LEU A 73 -1.15 14.25 9.07
N GLU A 74 -0.64 15.46 8.90
CA GLU A 74 -1.19 16.53 8.06
C GLU A 74 -0.99 16.33 6.54
N GLU A 75 -0.01 15.51 6.11
CA GLU A 75 0.27 15.28 4.67
C GLU A 75 -0.38 14.01 4.12
N VAL A 76 -0.92 13.14 4.97
CA VAL A 76 -1.67 11.95 4.54
C VAL A 76 -3.11 12.37 4.23
N LYS A 77 -3.31 13.12 3.14
CA LYS A 77 -4.64 13.25 2.53
C LYS A 77 -5.06 11.86 2.05
N LYS A 78 -5.82 11.18 2.90
CA LYS A 78 -6.60 10.02 2.54
C LYS A 78 -7.48 10.43 1.36
N VAL A 79 -7.25 9.88 0.18
CA VAL A 79 -8.34 9.69 -0.77
C VAL A 79 -9.11 8.49 -0.21
N SER A 80 -9.91 8.75 0.82
CA SER A 80 -10.87 7.78 1.34
C SER A 80 -11.97 7.63 0.29
N ALA A 81 -12.43 6.40 0.06
CA ALA A 81 -13.50 6.10 -0.87
C ALA A 81 -14.82 6.85 -0.58
N GLU A 82 -14.96 7.51 0.58
CA GLU A 82 -16.02 8.48 0.87
C GLU A 82 -16.11 9.68 -0.09
N GLU A 83 -15.04 10.09 -0.78
CA GLU A 83 -15.11 11.24 -1.72
C GLU A 83 -15.65 10.87 -3.12
N LEU A 84 -16.20 9.66 -3.31
CA LEU A 84 -16.88 9.24 -4.54
C LEU A 84 -18.41 9.19 -4.42
N ILE A 85 -18.98 9.68 -3.33
CA ILE A 85 -20.43 9.89 -3.19
C ILE A 85 -20.71 11.37 -3.42
N ASP A 86 -20.53 11.82 -4.65
CA ASP A 86 -21.23 12.98 -5.20
C ASP A 86 -22.25 12.39 -6.19
N ASP A 87 -23.20 11.61 -5.65
CA ASP A 87 -24.44 11.29 -6.34
C ASP A 87 -25.41 12.39 -5.91
N GLU A 88 -25.58 13.35 -6.81
CA GLU A 88 -26.53 14.45 -6.81
C GLU A 88 -27.95 13.91 -6.50
N GLU A 89 -28.33 13.79 -5.22
CA GLU A 89 -29.73 13.56 -4.84
C GLU A 89 -30.49 14.89 -4.88
N ASP A 90 -31.28 15.03 -5.94
CA ASP A 90 -32.35 15.98 -6.21
C ASP A 90 -33.01 16.64 -4.97
N GLU A 91 -32.92 17.97 -4.91
CA GLU A 91 -33.83 18.81 -4.12
C GLU A 91 -35.22 18.78 -4.78
N VAL A 92 -36.15 17.97 -4.24
CA VAL A 92 -37.59 18.13 -4.51
C VAL A 92 -38.18 19.15 -3.53
N ASP A 93 -38.35 20.39 -4.01
CA ASP A 93 -39.03 21.47 -3.28
C ASP A 93 -40.56 21.30 -3.43
N GLU A 94 -41.25 21.00 -2.32
CA GLU A 94 -42.71 21.11 -2.18
C GLU A 94 -43.08 22.51 -1.66
N ASP A 95 -43.59 23.40 -2.55
CA ASP A 95 -44.73 24.32 -2.31
C ASP A 95 -45.35 24.82 -3.63
#